data_AF-A0A327HIK2-F1
#
_entry.id   AF-A0A327HIK2-F1
#
_cell.length_a   1.000
_cell.length_b   1.000
_cell.length_c   1.000
_cell.angle_alpha   90.00
_cell.angle_beta   90.00
_cell.angle_gamma   90.00
#
_symmetry.space_group_name_H-M   'P 1'
#
loop_
_entity.id
_entity.type
_entity.pdbx_description
1 polymer ?
#
loop_
_entity_poly.entity_id
_entity_poly.type
_entity_poly.pdbx_seq_one_letter_code
_entity_poly.pdbx_strand_id
1 'polypeptide(L)'
;MRRAILLALIILLTQPLASATDITENTDESSNGTLDGDYTVKDGATWTISGHYIIEEGTSITVEDGATMVVSGSMNASATPQLNLEGTANVLVPIGNLGESGLMRIYFAEEVLYGIDIEINGNTTENWTGTQYDWTGDMDVENITVNITTNPFQVSSISSITLSPDGVTPVSRSPEELSGTGTSIVIPDRNNAWNIDVQGTLVITGSIFGAGIVCHGTCTLNGAHMTSTGPIEVFGSISVTDSSLSGGITDEDIIVWDDAGIEWVNSVGTGGDIDNWVNILTTRTVGVKNGYIVFYGYDMGYNSIDTSPLSDNSTFSPENMGDNTIEIASNERARMVRWQDGNGVLTEESASGKLVLSTPWGDYEEDIANLPKVNHFDVDLTLPKLNFDSLIASDDENDVDMRLGVDATVSNSGNAPANFLIDCVSNGVDADVGVTVYHSIDAGETKNIAMNWASAKEGELTLECAIFVPYHFEGHEVVNSGTAESGIVTWEISESSENLVVPIAIGIVLAVMAYVGFVVYTQKKKSHAAAIEEKVSRNFDDSEVGTIE
;
A
#
# COMPACT_ATOMS: atom_id res chain seq x y z
N MET A 1 -29.42 4.10 -24.08
CA MET A 1 -28.19 4.66 -24.68
C MET A 1 -28.45 5.74 -25.74
N ARG A 2 -29.18 5.49 -26.84
CA ARG A 2 -29.36 6.50 -27.92
C ARG A 2 -30.06 7.82 -27.51
N ARG A 3 -30.91 7.82 -26.47
CA ARG A 3 -31.54 9.05 -25.94
C ARG A 3 -30.66 9.84 -24.95
N ALA A 4 -29.71 9.17 -24.29
CA ALA A 4 -28.76 9.83 -23.38
C ALA A 4 -27.66 10.56 -24.16
N ILE A 5 -27.20 9.97 -25.27
CA ILE A 5 -26.22 10.59 -26.19
C ILE A 5 -26.81 11.85 -26.84
N LEU A 6 -28.10 11.83 -27.22
CA LEU A 6 -28.74 13.01 -27.83
C LEU A 6 -28.92 14.16 -26.83
N LEU A 7 -29.18 13.86 -25.55
CA LEU A 7 -29.31 14.87 -24.49
C LEU A 7 -27.95 15.46 -24.10
N ALA A 8 -26.90 14.63 -24.02
CA ALA A 8 -25.53 15.09 -23.79
C ALA A 8 -25.03 15.98 -24.94
N LEU A 9 -25.34 15.64 -26.20
CA LEU A 9 -24.98 16.45 -27.36
C LEU A 9 -25.70 17.81 -27.37
N ILE A 10 -26.97 17.86 -26.95
CA ILE A 10 -27.73 19.12 -26.85
C ILE A 10 -27.19 20.00 -25.72
N ILE A 11 -26.78 19.42 -24.58
CA ILE A 11 -26.18 20.17 -23.46
C ILE A 11 -24.80 20.73 -23.85
N LEU A 12 -23.99 19.97 -24.61
CA LEU A 12 -22.72 20.42 -25.20
C LEU A 12 -22.91 21.53 -26.26
N LEU A 13 -24.04 21.55 -26.97
CA LEU A 13 -24.37 22.56 -27.98
C LEU A 13 -25.09 23.81 -27.43
N THR A 14 -25.48 23.80 -26.15
CA THR A 14 -26.17 24.93 -25.48
C THR A 14 -25.32 25.67 -24.45
N GLN A 15 -24.04 25.30 -24.30
CA GLN A 15 -23.07 26.13 -23.60
C GLN A 15 -22.93 27.44 -24.38
N PRO A 16 -22.96 28.62 -23.73
CA PRO A 16 -22.56 29.83 -24.41
C PRO A 16 -21.12 29.62 -24.90
N LEU A 17 -20.94 29.59 -26.22
CA LEU A 17 -19.62 29.68 -26.83
C LEU A 17 -19.10 31.08 -26.50
N ALA A 18 -18.43 31.24 -25.37
CA ALA A 18 -17.38 32.24 -25.27
C ALA A 18 -16.40 31.86 -26.39
N SER A 19 -16.32 32.71 -27.42
CA SER A 19 -15.34 32.49 -28.48
C SER A 19 -14.00 32.83 -27.86
N ALA A 20 -13.15 31.83 -27.64
CA ALA A 20 -11.76 32.06 -27.29
C ALA A 20 -11.11 32.96 -28.35
N THR A 21 -10.24 33.86 -27.91
CA THR A 21 -9.40 34.67 -28.78
C THR A 21 -8.21 33.81 -29.19
N ASP A 22 -8.22 33.37 -30.44
CA ASP A 22 -7.14 32.53 -31.00
C ASP A 22 -5.94 33.40 -31.44
N ILE A 23 -4.76 33.07 -30.93
CA ILE A 23 -3.47 33.59 -31.41
C ILE A 23 -2.91 32.58 -32.41
N THR A 24 -3.19 32.81 -33.70
CA THR A 24 -2.85 31.88 -34.80
C THR A 24 -1.51 32.18 -35.48
N GLU A 25 -0.88 33.31 -35.15
CA GLU A 25 0.41 33.73 -35.70
C GLU A 25 1.26 34.39 -34.61
N ASN A 26 2.56 34.56 -34.88
CA ASN A 26 3.47 35.19 -33.94
C ASN A 26 3.02 36.63 -33.65
N THR A 27 2.73 36.90 -32.39
CA THR A 27 2.11 38.15 -31.93
C THR A 27 2.88 38.70 -30.74
N ASP A 28 3.24 39.99 -30.80
CA ASP A 28 3.92 40.69 -29.72
C ASP A 28 3.00 41.77 -29.11
N GLU A 29 2.67 41.60 -27.83
CA GLU A 29 1.85 42.50 -27.02
C GLU A 29 2.74 43.31 -26.07
N SER A 30 3.23 44.44 -26.57
CA SER A 30 4.11 45.35 -25.82
C SER A 30 3.40 46.53 -25.16
N SER A 31 2.10 46.71 -25.42
CA SER A 31 1.29 47.75 -24.76
C SER A 31 0.93 47.36 -23.33
N ASN A 32 0.50 48.34 -22.54
CA ASN A 32 -0.18 48.07 -21.29
C ASN A 32 -1.69 48.00 -21.53
N GLY A 33 -2.38 47.15 -20.79
CA GLY A 33 -3.82 46.99 -21.00
C GLY A 33 -4.48 46.03 -20.02
N THR A 34 -5.64 45.54 -20.44
CA THR A 34 -6.43 44.55 -19.73
C THR A 34 -6.69 43.37 -20.66
N LEU A 35 -6.55 42.14 -20.14
CA LEU A 35 -7.00 40.93 -20.80
C LEU A 35 -8.24 40.40 -20.09
N ASP A 36 -9.26 40.06 -20.87
CA ASP A 36 -10.55 39.57 -20.40
C ASP A 36 -11.04 38.48 -21.36
N GLY A 37 -11.51 37.36 -20.83
CA GLY A 37 -12.03 36.20 -21.57
C GLY A 37 -11.02 35.08 -21.81
N ASP A 38 -11.38 34.16 -22.70
CA ASP A 38 -10.54 32.99 -23.00
C ASP A 38 -9.57 33.28 -24.15
N TYR A 39 -8.32 32.83 -24.03
CA TYR A 39 -7.28 32.97 -25.05
C TYR A 39 -6.69 31.59 -25.37
N THR A 40 -6.38 31.35 -26.64
CA THR A 40 -5.70 30.12 -27.06
C THR A 40 -4.55 30.42 -28.01
N VAL A 41 -3.33 30.09 -27.60
CA VAL A 41 -2.15 30.14 -28.48
C VAL A 41 -2.08 28.85 -29.27
N LYS A 42 -2.24 28.95 -30.59
CA LYS A 42 -2.34 27.79 -31.48
C LYS A 42 -0.97 27.20 -31.82
N ASP A 43 -0.98 25.91 -32.17
CA ASP A 43 0.20 25.19 -32.67
C ASP A 43 0.99 26.02 -33.70
N GLY A 44 2.31 26.12 -33.50
CA GLY A 44 3.24 26.86 -34.34
C GLY A 44 3.25 28.39 -34.13
N ALA A 45 2.35 28.94 -33.31
CA ALA A 45 2.33 30.36 -32.98
C ALA A 45 3.12 30.66 -31.70
N THR A 46 3.62 31.90 -31.61
CA THR A 46 4.25 32.46 -30.41
C THR A 46 3.52 33.71 -29.96
N TRP A 47 3.09 33.75 -28.70
CA TRP A 47 2.50 34.95 -28.09
C TRP A 47 3.45 35.56 -27.06
N THR A 48 3.97 36.75 -27.35
CA THR A 48 4.88 37.47 -26.45
C THR A 48 4.14 38.58 -25.72
N ILE A 49 4.02 38.50 -24.39
CA ILE A 49 3.53 39.58 -23.53
C ILE A 49 4.75 40.31 -22.93
N SER A 50 5.06 41.50 -23.42
CA SER A 50 6.15 42.34 -22.89
C SER A 50 5.67 43.60 -22.18
N GLY A 51 4.39 43.95 -22.30
CA GLY A 51 3.79 45.05 -21.57
C GLY A 51 3.21 44.64 -20.21
N HIS A 52 2.52 45.58 -19.57
CA HIS A 52 1.91 45.38 -18.25
C HIS A 52 0.39 45.23 -18.38
N TYR A 53 -0.11 44.04 -18.03
CA TYR A 53 -1.51 43.66 -18.17
C TYR A 53 -2.17 43.37 -16.83
N ILE A 54 -3.37 43.92 -16.67
CA ILE A 54 -4.34 43.48 -15.66
C ILE A 54 -5.17 42.36 -16.28
N ILE A 55 -5.35 41.26 -15.57
CA ILE A 55 -6.07 40.08 -16.05
C ILE A 55 -7.39 39.99 -15.30
N GLU A 56 -8.50 40.08 -16.02
CA GLU A 56 -9.83 40.05 -15.41
C GLU A 56 -10.17 38.67 -14.84
N GLU A 57 -10.96 38.68 -13.76
CA GLU A 57 -11.48 37.47 -13.12
C GLU A 57 -12.12 36.52 -14.13
N GLY A 58 -11.74 35.24 -14.08
CA GLY A 58 -12.24 34.18 -14.93
C GLY A 58 -11.53 34.04 -16.28
N THR A 59 -10.50 34.86 -16.56
CA THR A 59 -9.68 34.73 -17.77
C THR A 59 -8.96 33.38 -17.80
N SER A 60 -9.01 32.69 -18.94
CA SER A 60 -8.27 31.45 -19.16
C SER A 60 -7.34 31.58 -20.36
N ILE A 61 -6.14 31.02 -20.25
CA ILE A 61 -5.15 31.01 -21.33
C ILE A 61 -4.70 29.57 -21.57
N THR A 62 -4.93 29.05 -22.77
CA THR A 62 -4.42 27.74 -23.18
C THR A 62 -3.26 27.93 -24.17
N VAL A 63 -2.12 27.30 -23.89
CA VAL A 63 -0.98 27.22 -24.82
C VAL A 63 -0.97 25.81 -25.40
N GLU A 64 -1.44 25.65 -26.65
CA GLU A 64 -1.52 24.33 -27.29
C GLU A 64 -0.15 23.67 -27.46
N ASP A 65 -0.13 22.35 -27.66
CA ASP A 65 1.09 21.63 -28.05
C ASP A 65 1.70 22.27 -29.31
N GLY A 66 3.03 22.36 -29.36
CA GLY A 66 3.76 23.07 -30.42
C GLY A 66 3.66 24.60 -30.39
N ALA A 67 2.86 25.20 -29.51
CA ALA A 67 2.77 26.66 -29.32
C ALA A 67 3.76 27.17 -28.26
N THR A 68 4.00 28.48 -28.25
CA THR A 68 4.84 29.13 -27.23
C THR A 68 4.21 30.41 -26.69
N MET A 69 4.18 30.58 -25.38
CA MET A 69 3.87 31.84 -24.72
C MET A 69 5.10 32.37 -23.99
N VAL A 70 5.40 33.65 -24.17
CA VAL A 70 6.54 34.33 -23.53
C VAL A 70 6.02 35.52 -22.73
N VAL A 71 6.25 35.55 -21.42
CA VAL A 71 5.89 36.66 -20.53
C VAL A 71 7.16 37.33 -20.01
N SER A 72 7.47 38.50 -20.56
CA SER A 72 8.60 39.33 -20.14
C SER A 72 8.18 40.61 -19.42
N GLY A 73 6.91 41.01 -19.55
CA GLY A 73 6.29 42.12 -18.83
C GLY A 73 5.65 41.69 -17.51
N SER A 74 4.45 42.18 -17.22
CA SER A 74 3.69 41.72 -16.03
C SER A 74 2.27 41.31 -16.38
N MET A 75 1.78 40.26 -15.76
CA MET A 75 0.38 39.83 -15.83
C MET A 75 -0.17 39.68 -14.42
N ASN A 76 -1.06 40.59 -14.02
CA ASN A 76 -1.55 40.67 -12.64
C ASN A 76 -3.07 40.51 -12.61
N ALA A 77 -3.57 39.61 -11.78
CA ALA A 77 -5.00 39.46 -11.56
C ALA A 77 -5.65 40.80 -11.13
N SER A 78 -6.88 41.05 -11.60
CA SER A 78 -7.74 42.11 -11.07
C SER A 78 -8.44 41.70 -9.76
N ALA A 79 -8.43 40.40 -9.45
CA ALA A 79 -9.03 39.83 -8.25
C ALA A 79 -8.45 40.46 -6.97
N THR A 80 -9.33 40.71 -6.00
CA THR A 80 -8.93 41.38 -4.75
C THR A 80 -8.06 40.47 -3.90
N PRO A 81 -6.82 40.86 -3.56
CA PRO A 81 -5.94 40.03 -2.76
C PRO A 81 -6.31 40.07 -1.27
N GLN A 82 -5.69 39.18 -0.51
CA GLN A 82 -5.76 39.09 0.94
C GLN A 82 -4.35 38.93 1.52
N LEU A 83 -4.16 39.34 2.77
CA LEU A 83 -2.92 39.09 3.49
C LEU A 83 -3.10 37.82 4.33
N ASN A 84 -2.55 36.72 3.86
CA ASN A 84 -2.54 35.46 4.60
C ASN A 84 -1.58 35.56 5.80
N LEU A 85 -1.95 34.90 6.90
CA LEU A 85 -1.19 34.91 8.15
C LEU A 85 -0.74 33.48 8.49
N GLU A 86 0.56 33.31 8.76
CA GLU A 86 1.11 32.06 9.27
C GLU A 86 0.66 31.80 10.72
N GLY A 87 1.12 30.68 11.31
CA GLY A 87 0.87 30.32 12.72
C GLY A 87 1.18 31.47 13.70
N THR A 88 2.20 32.27 13.39
CA THR A 88 2.49 33.54 14.07
C THR A 88 2.91 34.56 13.03
N ALA A 89 2.20 35.68 12.99
CA ALA A 89 2.41 36.75 12.04
C ALA A 89 2.66 38.09 12.76
N ASN A 90 3.50 38.91 12.15
CA ASN A 90 3.74 40.30 12.53
C ASN A 90 3.27 41.17 11.36
N VAL A 91 2.14 41.85 11.52
CA VAL A 91 1.60 42.75 10.50
C VAL A 91 2.03 44.18 10.81
N LEU A 92 2.87 44.73 9.95
CA LEU A 92 3.27 46.12 9.96
C LEU A 92 2.25 46.95 9.17
N VAL A 93 1.52 47.78 9.90
CA VAL A 93 0.47 48.66 9.37
C VAL A 93 1.02 50.07 9.22
N PRO A 94 1.12 50.61 7.99
CA PRO A 94 1.57 51.98 7.78
C PRO A 94 0.48 52.97 8.19
N ILE A 95 0.76 53.71 9.27
CA ILE A 95 -0.14 54.73 9.80
C ILE A 95 0.14 56.05 9.09
N GLY A 96 1.36 56.55 9.18
CA GLY A 96 1.79 57.78 8.54
C GLY A 96 1.52 59.06 9.34
N ASN A 97 1.57 58.99 10.67
CA ASN A 97 1.39 60.12 11.59
C ASN A 97 0.04 60.84 11.36
N LEU A 98 -1.06 60.11 11.42
CA LEU A 98 -2.38 60.62 11.05
C LEU A 98 -3.04 61.50 12.13
N GLY A 99 -2.56 61.46 13.37
CA GLY A 99 -3.04 62.29 14.48
C GLY A 99 -2.83 61.67 15.86
N GLU A 100 -3.05 62.42 16.93
CA GLU A 100 -2.74 61.98 18.31
C GLU A 100 -3.50 60.73 18.77
N SER A 101 -4.68 60.45 18.21
CA SER A 101 -5.48 59.26 18.52
C SER A 101 -6.45 58.87 17.41
N GLY A 102 -6.88 57.61 17.40
CA GLY A 102 -7.98 57.13 16.57
C GLY A 102 -8.28 55.65 16.72
N LEU A 103 -9.13 55.13 15.83
CA LEU A 103 -9.53 53.73 15.74
C LEU A 103 -8.86 53.04 14.55
N MET A 104 -8.08 51.99 14.79
CA MET A 104 -7.66 51.03 13.78
C MET A 104 -8.63 49.83 13.80
N ARG A 105 -9.28 49.58 12.67
CA ARG A 105 -10.14 48.42 12.46
C ARG A 105 -9.50 47.44 11.48
N ILE A 106 -9.26 46.22 11.93
CA ILE A 106 -8.79 45.12 11.10
C ILE A 106 -10.01 44.35 10.59
N TYR A 107 -10.11 44.18 9.27
CA TYR A 107 -11.12 43.35 8.64
C TYR A 107 -10.49 42.02 8.25
N PHE A 108 -11.00 40.93 8.81
CA PHE A 108 -10.62 39.59 8.37
C PHE A 108 -11.37 39.26 7.08
N ALA A 109 -10.76 38.46 6.20
CA ALA A 109 -11.40 38.10 4.94
C ALA A 109 -12.55 37.10 5.14
N GLU A 110 -12.43 36.25 6.16
CA GLU A 110 -13.48 35.36 6.63
C GLU A 110 -13.71 35.53 8.14
N GLU A 111 -14.82 35.02 8.64
CA GLU A 111 -15.06 34.99 10.09
C GLU A 111 -14.04 34.08 10.77
N VAL A 112 -13.31 34.61 11.75
CA VAL A 112 -12.43 33.82 12.61
C VAL A 112 -13.29 33.01 13.58
N LEU A 113 -13.37 31.71 13.38
CA LEU A 113 -14.17 30.76 14.14
C LEU A 113 -13.38 30.08 15.26
N TYR A 114 -12.09 29.86 15.01
CA TYR A 114 -11.16 29.32 16.00
C TYR A 114 -10.37 30.47 16.63
N GLY A 115 -10.34 30.51 17.97
CA GLY A 115 -9.76 31.62 18.71
C GLY A 115 -8.31 31.93 18.29
N ILE A 116 -8.03 33.20 18.05
CA ILE A 116 -6.70 33.75 17.78
C ILE A 116 -6.31 34.78 18.85
N ASP A 117 -5.02 35.03 19.00
CA ASP A 117 -4.53 36.08 19.90
C ASP A 117 -3.99 37.25 19.07
N ILE A 118 -4.44 38.46 19.40
CA ILE A 118 -4.02 39.70 18.74
C ILE A 118 -3.36 40.59 19.80
N GLU A 119 -2.10 40.95 19.58
CA GLU A 119 -1.35 41.87 20.43
C GLU A 119 -0.98 43.15 19.67
N ILE A 120 -1.33 44.29 20.26
CA ILE A 120 -0.96 45.62 19.76
C ILE A 120 -0.51 46.47 20.95
N ASN A 121 0.73 46.97 20.91
CA ASN A 121 1.32 47.81 21.95
C ASN A 121 1.18 47.22 23.38
N GLY A 122 1.34 45.90 23.52
CA GLY A 122 1.24 45.18 24.79
C GLY A 122 -0.19 44.96 25.30
N ASN A 123 -1.21 45.35 24.53
CA ASN A 123 -2.60 44.96 24.78
C ASN A 123 -2.91 43.70 23.97
N THR A 124 -3.28 42.62 24.65
CA THR A 124 -3.46 41.28 24.06
C THR A 124 -4.89 40.80 24.26
N THR A 125 -5.50 40.27 23.19
CA THR A 125 -6.71 39.47 23.29
C THR A 125 -6.37 38.00 23.58
N GLU A 126 -7.29 37.27 24.20
CA GLU A 126 -7.17 35.82 24.36
C GLU A 126 -8.35 35.14 23.66
N ASN A 127 -8.06 34.20 22.74
CA ASN A 127 -9.07 33.43 21.98
C ASN A 127 -10.14 34.31 21.29
N TRP A 128 -9.70 35.38 20.62
CA TRP A 128 -10.59 36.27 19.89
C TRP A 128 -11.20 35.58 18.66
N THR A 129 -12.47 35.88 18.38
CA THR A 129 -13.23 35.38 17.22
C THR A 129 -14.08 36.50 16.63
N GLY A 130 -14.43 36.38 15.35
CA GLY A 130 -15.28 37.33 14.63
C GLY A 130 -14.71 37.79 13.30
N THR A 131 -15.34 38.79 12.70
CA THR A 131 -14.98 39.31 11.36
C THR A 131 -14.16 40.60 11.41
N GLN A 132 -14.17 41.31 12.54
CA GLN A 132 -13.55 42.63 12.67
C GLN A 132 -13.00 42.85 14.07
N TYR A 133 -11.74 43.30 14.16
CA TYR A 133 -11.11 43.67 15.42
C TYR A 133 -10.83 45.18 15.48
N ASP A 134 -11.18 45.79 16.60
CA ASP A 134 -11.07 47.23 16.83
C ASP A 134 -10.00 47.52 17.89
N TRP A 135 -9.05 48.39 17.55
CA TRP A 135 -8.05 48.90 18.48
C TRP A 135 -8.04 50.42 18.48
N THR A 136 -8.10 51.03 19.66
CA THR A 136 -7.97 52.48 19.84
C THR A 136 -6.60 52.80 20.45
N GLY A 137 -5.90 53.77 19.87
CA GLY A 137 -4.65 54.26 20.43
C GLY A 137 -4.02 55.38 19.62
N ASP A 138 -2.73 55.59 19.86
CA ASP A 138 -1.92 56.64 19.22
C ASP A 138 -1.78 56.38 17.71
N MET A 139 -2.04 57.41 16.90
CA MET A 139 -1.86 57.40 15.45
C MET A 139 -0.78 58.38 14.98
N ASP A 140 -0.05 59.04 15.90
CA ASP A 140 1.08 59.93 15.62
C ASP A 140 2.39 59.12 15.58
N VAL A 141 2.31 58.00 14.86
CA VAL A 141 3.39 57.07 14.63
C VAL A 141 3.49 56.76 13.15
N GLU A 142 4.67 56.34 12.71
CA GLU A 142 4.86 55.95 11.32
C GLU A 142 4.16 54.63 11.01
N ASN A 143 4.34 53.62 11.89
CA ASN A 143 3.77 52.29 11.74
C ASN A 143 3.25 51.76 13.07
N ILE A 144 2.27 50.87 13.01
CA ILE A 144 1.84 50.03 14.13
C ILE A 144 2.13 48.58 13.78
N THR A 145 2.67 47.85 14.74
CA THR A 145 2.88 46.41 14.63
C THR A 145 1.73 45.68 15.32
N VAL A 146 1.10 44.76 14.59
CA VAL A 146 0.06 43.87 15.08
C VAL A 146 0.62 42.45 15.08
N ASN A 147 0.84 41.87 16.26
CA ASN A 147 1.21 40.47 16.36
C ASN A 147 -0.06 39.63 16.40
N ILE A 148 -0.14 38.59 15.58
CA ILE A 148 -1.28 37.69 15.51
C ILE A 148 -0.77 36.26 15.62
N THR A 149 -1.28 35.52 16.61
CA THR A 149 -1.08 34.07 16.72
C THR A 149 -2.35 33.40 16.24
N THR A 150 -2.27 32.67 15.12
CA THR A 150 -3.42 32.05 14.47
C THR A 150 -3.70 30.65 15.01
N ASN A 151 -4.80 30.04 14.58
CA ASN A 151 -5.17 28.69 14.97
C ASN A 151 -4.92 27.71 13.81
N PRO A 152 -4.24 26.56 14.01
CA PRO A 152 -3.92 25.63 12.93
C PRO A 152 -5.15 24.98 12.28
N PHE A 153 -6.33 25.06 12.89
CA PHE A 153 -7.57 24.54 12.32
C PHE A 153 -8.28 25.50 11.36
N GLN A 154 -7.76 26.73 11.19
CA GLN A 154 -8.31 27.71 10.27
C GLN A 154 -7.22 28.64 9.71
N VAL A 155 -7.14 28.73 8.39
CA VAL A 155 -6.37 29.79 7.72
C VAL A 155 -7.01 31.14 8.02
N SER A 156 -6.21 32.08 8.52
CA SER A 156 -6.66 33.43 8.87
C SER A 156 -6.01 34.45 7.96
N SER A 157 -6.81 35.34 7.37
CA SER A 157 -6.31 36.38 6.47
C SER A 157 -6.98 37.73 6.71
N ILE A 158 -6.27 38.81 6.39
CA ILE A 158 -6.75 40.19 6.47
C ILE A 158 -7.16 40.66 5.07
N SER A 159 -8.39 41.18 4.95
CA SER A 159 -8.89 41.76 3.70
C SER A 159 -8.59 43.25 3.59
N SER A 160 -8.58 43.98 4.71
CA SER A 160 -8.18 45.40 4.76
C SER A 160 -8.01 45.87 6.19
N ILE A 161 -7.37 47.03 6.35
CA ILE A 161 -7.34 47.76 7.62
C ILE A 161 -7.88 49.18 7.39
N THR A 162 -8.79 49.66 8.23
CA THR A 162 -9.24 51.05 8.20
C THR A 162 -8.73 51.81 9.41
N LEU A 163 -8.05 52.91 9.15
CA LEU A 163 -7.53 53.85 10.14
C LEU A 163 -8.49 55.04 10.20
N SER A 164 -9.06 55.31 11.37
CA SER A 164 -9.99 56.42 11.62
C SER A 164 -9.43 57.35 12.69
N PRO A 165 -8.57 58.32 12.32
CA PRO A 165 -8.01 59.31 13.25
C PRO A 165 -9.08 60.32 13.70
N ASP A 166 -8.97 60.82 14.92
CA ASP A 166 -9.95 61.72 15.49
C ASP A 166 -10.05 63.04 14.72
N GLY A 167 -11.24 63.36 14.22
CA GLY A 167 -11.49 64.58 13.46
C GLY A 167 -10.92 64.60 12.04
N VAL A 168 -10.37 63.48 11.56
CA VAL A 168 -9.83 63.30 10.21
C VAL A 168 -10.67 62.28 9.44
N THR A 169 -10.60 62.32 8.10
CA THR A 169 -11.28 61.32 7.26
C THR A 169 -10.58 59.97 7.40
N PRO A 170 -11.31 58.85 7.57
CA PRO A 170 -10.71 57.52 7.59
C PRO A 170 -9.94 57.18 6.32
N VAL A 171 -8.87 56.41 6.48
CA VAL A 171 -8.00 55.93 5.41
C VAL A 171 -7.94 54.40 5.47
N SER A 172 -8.11 53.72 4.34
CA SER A 172 -7.98 52.26 4.27
C SER A 172 -6.59 51.87 3.76
N ARG A 173 -6.12 50.71 4.23
CA ARG A 173 -4.96 49.99 3.73
C ARG A 173 -5.45 48.68 3.12
N SER A 174 -5.07 48.50 1.86
CA SER A 174 -5.19 47.23 1.15
C SER A 174 -4.14 46.24 1.64
N PRO A 175 -4.33 44.93 1.44
CA PRO A 175 -3.35 43.90 1.80
C PRO A 175 -1.95 44.13 1.22
N GLU A 176 -1.88 44.72 0.02
CA GLU A 176 -0.61 45.04 -0.67
C GLU A 176 0.18 46.17 0.01
N GLU A 177 -0.49 47.01 0.80
CA GLU A 177 0.14 48.06 1.61
C GLU A 177 0.60 47.55 2.98
N LEU A 178 0.27 46.30 3.33
CA LEU A 178 0.68 45.66 4.58
C LEU A 178 1.94 44.83 4.35
N SER A 179 2.73 44.65 5.40
CA SER A 179 3.96 43.86 5.33
C SER A 179 4.29 43.23 6.68
N GLY A 180 5.37 42.46 6.74
CA GLY A 180 5.94 41.93 7.96
C GLY A 180 6.15 40.41 7.90
N THR A 181 6.67 39.84 8.99
CA THR A 181 7.05 38.42 9.02
C THR A 181 5.84 37.51 9.20
N GLY A 182 5.84 36.35 8.55
CA GLY A 182 4.70 35.42 8.60
C GLY A 182 3.45 35.95 7.90
N THR A 183 3.65 36.83 6.91
CA THR A 183 2.56 37.40 6.10
C THR A 183 2.83 37.16 4.62
N SER A 184 1.78 36.89 3.85
CA SER A 184 1.90 36.72 2.41
C SER A 184 0.68 37.22 1.66
N ILE A 185 0.90 37.89 0.53
CA ILE A 185 -0.19 38.38 -0.32
C ILE A 185 -0.66 37.21 -1.19
N VAL A 186 -1.94 36.87 -1.07
CA VAL A 186 -2.55 35.76 -1.80
C VAL A 186 -3.87 36.17 -2.43
N ILE A 187 -4.19 35.51 -3.53
CA ILE A 187 -5.53 35.37 -4.06
C ILE A 187 -6.01 33.98 -3.66
N PRO A 188 -7.06 33.87 -2.82
CA PRO A 188 -7.48 32.58 -2.28
C PRO A 188 -8.07 31.66 -3.36
N ASP A 189 -8.76 32.23 -4.35
CA ASP A 189 -9.40 31.50 -5.44
C ASP A 189 -8.72 31.80 -6.79
N ARG A 190 -7.53 31.20 -6.98
CA ARG A 190 -6.65 31.49 -8.14
C ARG A 190 -7.26 31.02 -9.45
N ASN A 191 -7.91 29.85 -9.43
CA ASN A 191 -8.51 29.28 -10.62
C ASN A 191 -9.68 30.11 -11.15
N ASN A 192 -10.42 30.78 -10.25
CA ASN A 192 -11.43 31.76 -10.65
C ASN A 192 -10.86 33.16 -10.86
N ALA A 193 -9.67 33.48 -10.32
CA ALA A 193 -8.97 34.71 -10.67
C ALA A 193 -8.52 34.66 -12.13
N TRP A 194 -7.58 33.79 -12.48
CA TRP A 194 -7.26 33.47 -13.88
C TRP A 194 -6.29 32.29 -13.94
N ASN A 195 -6.22 31.62 -15.09
CA ASN A 195 -5.38 30.44 -15.25
C ASN A 195 -4.62 30.37 -16.57
N ILE A 196 -3.52 29.61 -16.55
CA ILE A 196 -2.73 29.23 -17.71
C ILE A 196 -2.59 27.71 -17.76
N ASP A 197 -3.11 27.09 -18.81
CA ASP A 197 -2.93 25.67 -19.13
C ASP A 197 -1.90 25.53 -20.26
N VAL A 198 -0.75 24.93 -19.94
CA VAL A 198 0.41 24.85 -20.84
C VAL A 198 0.59 23.43 -21.36
N GLN A 199 0.11 23.17 -22.57
CA GLN A 199 0.38 21.94 -23.32
C GLN A 199 1.68 22.07 -24.14
N GLY A 200 1.99 23.28 -24.64
CA GLY A 200 3.21 23.61 -25.37
C GLY A 200 4.33 24.14 -24.46
N THR A 201 4.83 25.35 -24.76
CA THR A 201 5.92 25.99 -24.01
C THR A 201 5.50 27.31 -23.37
N LEU A 202 5.80 27.49 -22.08
CA LEU A 202 5.65 28.75 -21.36
C LEU A 202 7.03 29.24 -20.89
N VAL A 203 7.40 30.47 -21.23
CA VAL A 203 8.62 31.11 -20.75
C VAL A 203 8.26 32.40 -20.02
N ILE A 204 8.67 32.52 -18.76
CA ILE A 204 8.44 33.70 -17.94
C ILE A 204 9.78 34.27 -17.50
N THR A 205 10.01 35.53 -17.83
CA THR A 205 11.14 36.34 -17.33
C THR A 205 10.67 37.64 -16.68
N GLY A 206 9.35 37.84 -16.61
CA GLY A 206 8.69 39.00 -16.02
C GLY A 206 8.03 38.66 -14.69
N SER A 207 6.87 39.24 -14.42
CA SER A 207 6.10 38.97 -13.20
C SER A 207 4.71 38.43 -13.46
N ILE A 208 4.27 37.50 -12.63
CA ILE A 208 2.90 36.97 -12.62
C ILE A 208 2.33 37.10 -11.21
N PHE A 209 1.11 37.64 -11.12
CA PHE A 209 0.36 37.72 -9.88
C PHE A 209 -0.99 37.02 -9.98
N GLY A 210 -1.22 36.03 -9.11
CA GLY A 210 -2.55 35.46 -8.88
C GLY A 210 -3.02 34.41 -9.89
N ALA A 211 -2.13 33.84 -10.71
CA ALA A 211 -2.48 32.83 -11.71
C ALA A 211 -2.48 31.42 -11.14
N GLY A 212 -3.48 30.61 -11.48
CA GLY A 212 -3.35 29.14 -11.47
C GLY A 212 -2.57 28.68 -12.71
N ILE A 213 -1.52 27.87 -12.53
CA ILE A 213 -0.68 27.42 -13.65
C ILE A 213 -0.58 25.90 -13.64
N VAL A 214 -0.94 25.27 -14.76
CA VAL A 214 -0.77 23.84 -15.00
C VAL A 214 0.17 23.64 -16.18
N CYS A 215 1.23 22.88 -15.97
CA CYS A 215 2.30 22.66 -16.92
C CYS A 215 2.36 21.20 -17.40
N HIS A 216 1.63 20.89 -18.47
CA HIS A 216 1.70 19.60 -19.16
C HIS A 216 2.88 19.50 -20.13
N GLY A 217 3.27 20.62 -20.73
CA GLY A 217 4.43 20.73 -21.61
C GLY A 217 5.68 21.20 -20.86
N THR A 218 6.32 22.26 -21.37
CA THR A 218 7.55 22.82 -20.79
C THR A 218 7.32 24.22 -20.25
N CYS A 219 7.61 24.42 -18.97
CA CYS A 219 7.60 25.73 -18.33
C CYS A 219 9.02 26.16 -17.96
N THR A 220 9.33 27.44 -18.14
CA THR A 220 10.62 28.03 -17.78
C THR A 220 10.39 29.32 -17.05
N LEU A 221 10.85 29.39 -15.81
CA LEU A 221 10.94 30.61 -15.01
C LEU A 221 12.40 31.03 -14.97
N ASN A 222 12.74 32.17 -15.56
CA ASN A 222 14.12 32.65 -15.63
C ASN A 222 14.19 34.13 -15.27
N GLY A 223 14.63 34.44 -14.06
CA GLY A 223 14.51 35.79 -13.50
C GLY A 223 13.06 36.19 -13.23
N ALA A 224 12.15 35.22 -13.05
CA ALA A 224 10.73 35.47 -12.90
C ALA A 224 10.37 35.90 -11.47
N HIS A 225 9.36 36.76 -11.34
CA HIS A 225 8.75 37.15 -10.07
C HIS A 225 7.31 36.64 -10.00
N MET A 226 7.14 35.56 -9.25
CA MET A 226 5.86 34.89 -9.12
C MET A 226 5.28 35.17 -7.73
N THR A 227 4.08 35.73 -7.70
CA THR A 227 3.38 36.01 -6.43
C THR A 227 1.97 35.46 -6.51
N SER A 228 1.52 34.76 -5.47
CA SER A 228 0.21 34.12 -5.48
C SER A 228 -0.01 33.16 -6.66
N THR A 229 1.00 32.36 -7.01
CA THR A 229 0.89 31.34 -8.07
C THR A 229 1.04 29.88 -7.60
N GLY A 230 1.51 29.63 -6.38
CA GLY A 230 1.69 28.27 -5.83
C GLY A 230 0.39 27.58 -5.37
N PRO A 231 0.21 26.27 -5.59
CA PRO A 231 1.16 25.40 -6.27
C PRO A 231 1.04 25.53 -7.79
N ILE A 232 2.18 25.60 -8.48
CA ILE A 232 2.24 25.35 -9.93
C ILE A 232 2.25 23.83 -10.11
N GLU A 233 1.27 23.28 -10.84
CA GLU A 233 1.20 21.84 -11.11
C GLU A 233 2.00 21.48 -12.36
N VAL A 234 2.87 20.47 -12.27
CA VAL A 234 3.78 20.10 -13.36
C VAL A 234 3.63 18.62 -13.68
N PHE A 235 3.16 18.34 -14.90
CA PHE A 235 3.05 17.00 -15.46
C PHE A 235 4.10 16.73 -16.56
N GLY A 236 4.66 17.79 -17.16
CA GLY A 236 5.73 17.70 -18.15
C GLY A 236 7.09 18.03 -17.54
N SER A 237 7.51 19.29 -17.65
CA SER A 237 8.76 19.75 -17.07
C SER A 237 8.74 21.23 -16.71
N ILE A 238 9.44 21.59 -15.65
CA ILE A 238 9.69 22.98 -15.27
C ILE A 238 11.18 23.22 -14.96
N SER A 239 11.70 24.36 -15.39
CA SER A 239 13.00 24.88 -14.95
C SER A 239 12.79 26.23 -14.27
N VAL A 240 13.36 26.38 -13.07
CA VAL A 240 13.27 27.57 -12.22
C VAL A 240 14.68 28.06 -11.94
N THR A 241 15.07 29.14 -12.62
CA THR A 241 16.42 29.71 -12.56
C THR A 241 16.36 31.17 -12.15
N ASP A 242 17.18 31.57 -11.16
CA ASP A 242 17.31 32.94 -10.68
C ASP A 242 15.94 33.63 -10.40
N SER A 243 14.93 32.87 -9.98
CA SER A 243 13.54 33.31 -9.85
C SER A 243 13.09 33.39 -8.38
N SER A 244 12.01 34.13 -8.12
CA SER A 244 11.40 34.24 -6.79
C SER A 244 9.93 33.86 -6.83
N LEU A 245 9.51 32.96 -5.96
CA LEU A 245 8.12 32.58 -5.73
C LEU A 245 7.71 33.06 -4.34
N SER A 246 6.46 33.51 -4.20
CA SER A 246 5.92 34.02 -2.93
C SER A 246 4.40 33.83 -2.86
N GLY A 247 3.92 33.36 -1.71
CA GLY A 247 2.49 33.26 -1.42
C GLY A 247 1.80 32.07 -2.09
N GLY A 248 2.02 30.87 -1.57
CA GLY A 248 1.19 29.70 -1.83
C GLY A 248 -0.19 29.78 -1.14
N ILE A 249 -1.18 29.07 -1.67
CA ILE A 249 -2.39 28.70 -0.91
C ILE A 249 -2.26 27.30 -0.29
N THR A 250 -1.28 26.51 -0.72
CA THR A 250 -0.93 25.21 -0.15
C THR A 250 0.44 25.29 0.54
N ASP A 251 0.89 24.17 1.09
CA ASP A 251 2.23 23.97 1.65
C ASP A 251 3.32 23.79 0.59
N GLU A 252 3.04 24.06 -0.70
CA GLU A 252 4.01 23.95 -1.79
C GLU A 252 3.93 25.10 -2.79
N ASP A 253 5.10 25.54 -3.27
CA ASP A 253 5.17 26.46 -4.41
C ASP A 253 4.95 25.74 -5.75
N ILE A 254 5.44 24.49 -5.86
CA ILE A 254 5.37 23.67 -7.08
C ILE A 254 5.12 22.21 -6.72
N ILE A 255 4.19 21.57 -7.41
CA ILE A 255 3.94 20.12 -7.32
C ILE A 255 4.34 19.48 -8.65
N VAL A 256 5.27 18.52 -8.57
CA VAL A 256 5.78 17.76 -9.71
C VAL A 256 5.17 16.36 -9.67
N TRP A 257 4.38 16.03 -10.67
CA TRP A 257 3.64 14.76 -10.72
C TRP A 257 4.46 13.67 -11.40
N ASP A 258 4.46 12.47 -10.82
CA ASP A 258 5.05 11.26 -11.41
C ASP A 258 6.54 11.44 -11.79
N ASP A 259 6.91 11.21 -13.04
CA ASP A 259 8.27 11.35 -13.57
C ASP A 259 8.55 12.72 -14.22
N ALA A 260 7.68 13.71 -13.99
CA ALA A 260 7.85 15.06 -14.50
C ALA A 260 9.18 15.70 -14.05
N GLY A 261 9.73 16.54 -14.92
CA GLY A 261 11.03 17.18 -14.73
C GLY A 261 10.98 18.43 -13.85
N ILE A 262 11.95 18.57 -12.94
CA ILE A 262 12.18 19.78 -12.14
C ILE A 262 13.66 20.13 -12.15
N GLU A 263 13.97 21.36 -12.51
CA GLU A 263 15.28 21.98 -12.30
C GLU A 263 15.09 23.23 -11.43
N TRP A 264 15.84 23.32 -10.34
CA TRP A 264 15.81 24.46 -9.42
C TRP A 264 17.21 24.99 -9.18
N VAL A 265 17.49 26.19 -9.66
CA VAL A 265 18.82 26.81 -9.63
C VAL A 265 18.72 28.24 -9.14
N ASN A 266 19.49 28.57 -8.09
CA ASN A 266 19.61 29.94 -7.55
C ASN A 266 18.28 30.67 -7.31
N SER A 267 17.22 29.93 -7.01
CA SER A 267 15.87 30.48 -6.87
C SER A 267 15.42 30.42 -5.42
N VAL A 268 14.46 31.27 -5.09
CA VAL A 268 13.92 31.43 -3.74
C VAL A 268 12.42 31.17 -3.78
N GLY A 269 11.94 30.19 -3.01
CA GLY A 269 10.52 29.94 -2.83
C GLY A 269 9.90 30.81 -1.74
N THR A 270 8.64 30.55 -1.41
CA THR A 270 7.92 31.24 -0.34
C THR A 270 8.62 31.05 1.01
N GLY A 271 9.16 29.85 1.26
CA GLY A 271 9.91 29.52 2.47
C GLY A 271 9.02 29.23 3.69
N GLY A 272 9.65 29.09 4.86
CA GLY A 272 8.96 28.70 6.09
C GLY A 272 8.53 27.23 6.05
N ASP A 273 7.24 26.98 6.35
CA ASP A 273 6.64 25.64 6.28
C ASP A 273 6.20 25.27 4.85
N ILE A 274 6.40 26.15 3.86
CA ILE A 274 6.07 25.92 2.45
C ILE A 274 7.31 25.36 1.74
N ASP A 275 7.17 24.17 1.17
CA ASP A 275 8.21 23.53 0.36
C ASP A 275 8.37 24.25 -0.99
N ASN A 276 9.62 24.48 -1.41
CA ASN A 276 9.90 25.08 -2.73
C ASN A 276 9.34 24.22 -3.87
N TRP A 277 9.41 22.90 -3.71
CA TRP A 277 8.74 21.94 -4.58
C TRP A 277 8.69 20.55 -3.96
N VAL A 278 7.68 19.78 -4.34
CA VAL A 278 7.53 18.36 -4.01
C VAL A 278 7.34 17.54 -5.28
N ASN A 279 7.74 16.27 -5.25
CA ASN A 279 7.45 15.30 -6.30
C ASN A 279 6.55 14.19 -5.75
N ILE A 280 5.32 14.14 -6.27
CA ILE A 280 4.25 13.26 -5.81
C ILE A 280 3.89 12.29 -6.93
N LEU A 281 3.85 11.00 -6.61
CA LEU A 281 3.29 10.01 -7.52
C LEU A 281 1.76 10.06 -7.46
N THR A 282 1.08 10.02 -8.60
CA THR A 282 -0.39 9.97 -8.69
C THR A 282 -0.96 8.69 -8.11
N THR A 283 -0.20 7.59 -8.21
CA THR A 283 -0.47 6.29 -7.59
C THR A 283 0.83 5.71 -7.06
N ARG A 284 0.77 4.78 -6.09
CA ARG A 284 1.96 4.00 -5.74
C ARG A 284 1.55 2.58 -5.41
N THR A 285 1.82 1.68 -6.34
CA THR A 285 1.33 0.30 -6.29
C THR A 285 2.44 -0.72 -6.50
N VAL A 286 2.24 -1.92 -5.94
CA VAL A 286 3.07 -3.09 -6.23
C VAL A 286 2.20 -4.18 -6.86
N GLY A 287 2.66 -4.71 -8.00
CA GLY A 287 2.10 -5.88 -8.66
C GLY A 287 2.61 -7.16 -8.02
N VAL A 288 1.68 -8.07 -7.71
CA VAL A 288 1.96 -9.39 -7.15
C VAL A 288 1.30 -10.48 -7.99
N LYS A 289 1.58 -11.76 -7.71
CA LYS A 289 0.99 -12.88 -8.47
C LYS A 289 -0.37 -13.33 -7.94
N ASN A 290 -0.64 -13.15 -6.65
CA ASN A 290 -1.94 -13.42 -6.04
C ASN A 290 -2.19 -12.55 -4.80
N GLY A 291 -3.45 -12.45 -4.38
CA GLY A 291 -3.87 -11.65 -3.22
C GLY A 291 -3.53 -12.21 -1.83
N TYR A 292 -2.81 -13.32 -1.71
CA TYR A 292 -2.33 -13.83 -0.40
C TYR A 292 -0.99 -13.24 -0.01
N ILE A 293 -0.34 -12.51 -0.91
CA ILE A 293 0.90 -11.80 -0.64
C ILE A 293 0.57 -10.53 0.15
N VAL A 294 1.33 -10.30 1.21
CA VAL A 294 1.22 -9.13 2.08
C VAL A 294 2.46 -8.25 1.92
N PHE A 295 2.24 -6.96 1.77
CA PHE A 295 3.27 -5.93 1.72
C PHE A 295 3.36 -5.16 3.05
N TYR A 296 4.59 -4.87 3.46
CA TYR A 296 4.94 -3.93 4.53
C TYR A 296 5.86 -2.87 3.95
N GLY A 297 5.51 -1.60 4.12
CA GLY A 297 6.35 -0.45 3.74
C GLY A 297 6.95 0.21 4.97
N TYR A 298 8.17 0.71 4.83
CA TYR A 298 8.93 1.39 5.88
C TYR A 298 9.49 2.71 5.38
N ASP A 299 9.53 3.72 6.26
CA ASP A 299 10.05 5.06 5.97
C ASP A 299 9.43 5.71 4.70
N MET A 300 8.13 5.49 4.48
CA MET A 300 7.42 5.91 3.28
C MET A 300 7.14 7.42 3.28
N GLY A 301 7.50 8.10 2.19
CA GLY A 301 7.07 9.46 1.89
C GLY A 301 7.62 10.54 2.83
N TYR A 302 6.99 11.72 2.81
CA TYR A 302 7.44 12.93 3.51
C TYR A 302 7.55 12.75 5.04
N ASN A 303 6.60 12.02 5.62
CA ASN A 303 6.53 11.79 7.06
C ASN A 303 7.28 10.53 7.51
N SER A 304 7.95 9.81 6.58
CA SER A 304 8.65 8.54 6.83
C SER A 304 7.77 7.54 7.60
N ILE A 305 6.58 7.26 7.08
CA ILE A 305 5.60 6.40 7.77
C ILE A 305 5.85 4.91 7.50
N ASP A 306 5.62 4.09 8.51
CA ASP A 306 5.52 2.63 8.34
C ASP A 306 4.07 2.25 8.07
N THR A 307 3.85 1.27 7.18
CA THR A 307 2.52 0.76 6.88
C THR A 307 2.11 -0.34 7.85
N SER A 308 0.80 -0.46 8.09
CA SER A 308 0.22 -1.75 8.52
C SER A 308 0.33 -2.78 7.39
N PRO A 309 0.08 -4.09 7.64
CA PRO A 309 0.05 -5.07 6.56
C PRO A 309 -0.95 -4.65 5.48
N LEU A 310 -0.47 -4.58 4.24
CA LEU A 310 -1.29 -4.25 3.06
C LEU A 310 -1.39 -5.50 2.18
N SER A 311 -2.58 -5.83 1.72
CA SER A 311 -2.80 -6.94 0.80
C SER A 311 -3.89 -6.58 -0.19
N ASP A 312 -3.88 -7.26 -1.32
CA ASP A 312 -5.00 -7.26 -2.24
C ASP A 312 -6.10 -8.23 -1.72
N ASN A 313 -7.29 -8.17 -2.31
CA ASN A 313 -8.41 -8.98 -1.90
C ASN A 313 -8.26 -10.44 -2.34
N SER A 314 -7.97 -11.32 -1.39
CA SER A 314 -7.89 -12.78 -1.60
C SER A 314 -9.19 -13.48 -1.19
N THR A 315 -10.18 -13.49 -2.08
CA THR A 315 -11.39 -14.31 -1.90
C THR A 315 -11.53 -15.38 -2.97
N PHE A 316 -12.19 -16.49 -2.61
CA PHE A 316 -12.55 -17.54 -3.58
C PHE A 316 -13.78 -17.19 -4.43
N SER A 317 -14.39 -16.01 -4.24
CA SER A 317 -15.51 -15.59 -5.07
C SER A 317 -14.97 -14.77 -6.25
N PRO A 318 -15.13 -15.24 -7.51
CA PRO A 318 -14.55 -14.56 -8.68
C PRO A 318 -14.96 -13.10 -8.83
N GLU A 319 -16.15 -12.73 -8.36
CA GLU A 319 -16.65 -11.35 -8.40
C GLU A 319 -16.01 -10.41 -7.37
N ASN A 320 -15.33 -10.97 -6.36
CA ASN A 320 -14.63 -10.24 -5.31
C ASN A 320 -13.14 -10.64 -5.26
N MET A 321 -12.60 -11.24 -6.31
CA MET A 321 -11.15 -11.43 -6.41
C MET A 321 -10.51 -10.07 -6.68
N GLY A 322 -9.41 -9.80 -6.00
CA GLY A 322 -8.57 -8.65 -6.28
C GLY A 322 -7.88 -8.75 -7.64
N ASP A 323 -7.19 -7.68 -8.03
CA ASP A 323 -6.50 -7.55 -9.32
C ASP A 323 -4.99 -7.85 -9.26
N ASN A 324 -4.56 -8.40 -8.12
CA ASN A 324 -3.18 -8.64 -7.73
C ASN A 324 -2.32 -7.37 -7.69
N THR A 325 -2.93 -6.22 -7.41
CA THR A 325 -2.25 -4.95 -7.20
C THR A 325 -2.50 -4.45 -5.78
N ILE A 326 -1.43 -4.10 -5.08
CA ILE A 326 -1.52 -3.55 -3.72
C ILE A 326 -1.20 -2.06 -3.79
N GLU A 327 -2.13 -1.19 -3.37
CA GLU A 327 -1.86 0.23 -3.15
C GLU A 327 -1.03 0.40 -1.87
N ILE A 328 0.20 0.89 -2.01
CA ILE A 328 1.16 0.98 -0.90
C ILE A 328 1.23 2.37 -0.26
N ALA A 329 0.53 3.37 -0.83
CA ALA A 329 0.51 4.73 -0.30
C ALA A 329 -0.89 5.37 -0.34
N SER A 330 -1.56 5.40 0.81
CA SER A 330 -2.96 5.81 0.92
C SER A 330 -3.24 7.31 0.79
N ASN A 331 -2.22 8.16 0.82
CA ASN A 331 -2.35 9.62 0.71
C ASN A 331 -1.15 10.26 0.01
N GLU A 332 -1.28 11.52 -0.36
CA GLU A 332 -0.25 12.29 -1.07
C GLU A 332 1.08 12.34 -0.33
N ARG A 333 1.06 12.54 0.99
CA ARG A 333 2.29 12.55 1.80
C ARG A 333 3.07 11.23 1.76
N ALA A 334 2.39 10.09 1.65
CA ALA A 334 3.02 8.78 1.47
C ALA A 334 3.52 8.54 0.02
N ARG A 335 3.05 9.35 -0.94
CA ARG A 335 3.47 9.33 -2.35
C ARG A 335 4.51 10.38 -2.70
N MET A 336 4.87 11.26 -1.77
CA MET A 336 5.95 12.25 -1.91
C MET A 336 7.32 11.56 -1.87
N VAL A 337 7.99 11.43 -3.01
CA VAL A 337 9.25 10.67 -3.11
C VAL A 337 10.51 11.54 -3.06
N ARG A 338 10.37 12.82 -3.41
CA ARG A 338 11.45 13.83 -3.41
C ARG A 338 10.86 15.21 -3.12
N TRP A 339 11.60 16.07 -2.44
CA TRP A 339 11.18 17.44 -2.18
C TRP A 339 12.39 18.33 -1.89
N GLN A 340 12.22 19.63 -2.12
CA GLN A 340 13.10 20.64 -1.57
C GLN A 340 12.32 21.48 -0.58
N ASP A 341 12.76 21.50 0.68
CA ASP A 341 12.08 22.25 1.72
C ASP A 341 12.19 23.78 1.50
N GLY A 342 11.42 24.54 2.28
CA GLY A 342 11.45 26.00 2.23
C GLY A 342 12.81 26.63 2.59
N ASN A 343 13.75 25.86 3.15
CA ASN A 343 15.13 26.27 3.40
C ASN A 343 16.09 25.91 2.26
N GLY A 344 15.59 25.27 1.19
CA GLY A 344 16.37 24.85 0.04
C GLY A 344 17.07 23.49 0.21
N VAL A 345 16.77 22.73 1.26
CA VAL A 345 17.36 21.40 1.51
C VAL A 345 16.66 20.37 0.65
N LEU A 346 17.43 19.76 -0.25
CA LEU A 346 16.95 18.67 -1.09
C LEU A 346 16.91 17.37 -0.29
N THR A 347 15.74 16.73 -0.28
CA THR A 347 15.52 15.42 0.32
C THR A 347 14.93 14.47 -0.72
N GLU A 348 15.36 13.22 -0.64
CA GLU A 348 14.79 12.10 -1.39
C GLU A 348 14.47 11.01 -0.38
N GLU A 349 13.30 10.39 -0.49
CA GLU A 349 12.88 9.35 0.44
C GLU A 349 13.86 8.16 0.42
N SER A 350 13.98 7.49 1.57
CA SER A 350 14.75 6.25 1.76
C SER A 350 13.87 5.04 2.00
N ALA A 351 12.64 5.07 1.47
CA ALA A 351 11.63 4.07 1.74
C ALA A 351 12.07 2.65 1.33
N SER A 352 11.69 1.66 2.12
CA SER A 352 11.95 0.24 1.87
C SER A 352 10.68 -0.57 2.04
N GLY A 353 10.68 -1.83 1.57
CA GLY A 353 9.50 -2.68 1.66
C GLY A 353 9.84 -4.14 1.88
N LYS A 354 8.84 -4.92 2.28
CA LYS A 354 8.93 -6.36 2.44
C LYS A 354 7.64 -7.03 1.96
N LEU A 355 7.77 -8.04 1.11
CA LEU A 355 6.67 -8.90 0.72
C LEU A 355 6.75 -10.22 1.47
N VAL A 356 5.61 -10.74 1.89
CA VAL A 356 5.50 -11.99 2.65
C VAL A 356 4.36 -12.84 2.08
N LEU A 357 4.67 -14.10 1.78
CA LEU A 357 3.69 -15.15 1.48
C LEU A 357 3.86 -16.28 2.51
N SER A 358 2.92 -16.37 3.45
CA SER A 358 2.88 -17.43 4.45
C SER A 358 2.03 -18.59 3.98
N THR A 359 2.60 -19.79 3.95
CA THR A 359 1.93 -21.00 3.47
C THR A 359 2.22 -22.19 4.38
N PRO A 360 1.45 -23.30 4.27
CA PRO A 360 1.84 -24.57 4.89
C PRO A 360 3.21 -25.10 4.46
N TRP A 361 3.75 -24.69 3.30
CA TRP A 361 5.10 -25.07 2.87
C TRP A 361 6.21 -24.26 3.54
N GLY A 362 5.88 -23.09 4.10
CA GLY A 362 6.82 -22.16 4.71
C GLY A 362 6.40 -20.72 4.47
N ASP A 363 7.20 -19.81 5.04
CA ASP A 363 7.11 -18.38 4.84
C ASP A 363 8.14 -17.96 3.78
N TYR A 364 7.67 -17.28 2.74
CA TYR A 364 8.49 -16.77 1.64
C TYR A 364 8.49 -15.25 1.69
N GLU A 365 9.68 -14.67 1.78
CA GLU A 365 9.85 -13.24 1.99
C GLU A 365 10.79 -12.65 0.96
N GLU A 366 10.52 -11.42 0.54
CA GLU A 366 11.39 -10.65 -0.34
C GLU A 366 11.54 -9.23 0.23
N ASP A 367 12.79 -8.82 0.50
CA ASP A 367 13.11 -7.49 1.02
C ASP A 367 13.46 -6.55 -0.14
N ILE A 368 12.83 -5.37 -0.16
CA ILE A 368 13.10 -4.30 -1.11
C ILE A 368 13.84 -3.20 -0.36
N ALA A 369 15.17 -3.20 -0.46
CA ALA A 369 16.01 -2.23 0.25
C ALA A 369 15.75 -0.77 -0.15
N ASN A 370 15.38 -0.52 -1.41
CA ASN A 370 15.00 0.81 -1.90
C ASN A 370 13.74 0.67 -2.75
N LEU A 371 12.63 1.24 -2.29
CA LEU A 371 11.39 1.21 -3.06
C LEU A 371 11.53 2.02 -4.35
N PRO A 372 11.03 1.50 -5.48
CA PRO A 372 10.96 2.25 -6.72
C PRO A 372 10.10 3.51 -6.57
N LYS A 373 10.63 4.63 -7.07
CA LYS A 373 9.97 5.94 -7.08
C LYS A 373 9.12 6.11 -8.34
N VAL A 374 8.28 5.12 -8.61
CA VAL A 374 7.42 5.03 -9.80
C VAL A 374 6.02 4.60 -9.40
N ASN A 375 5.05 4.88 -10.26
CA ASN A 375 3.63 4.63 -9.99
C ASN A 375 3.27 3.16 -9.75
N HIS A 376 4.02 2.26 -10.39
CA HIS A 376 3.80 0.82 -10.32
C HIS A 376 5.13 0.08 -10.54
N PHE A 377 5.32 -1.00 -9.80
CA PHE A 377 6.40 -1.96 -10.04
C PHE A 377 5.95 -3.37 -9.65
N ASP A 378 6.51 -4.38 -10.31
CA ASP A 378 6.23 -5.79 -10.02
C ASP A 378 7.30 -6.39 -9.13
N VAL A 379 6.90 -7.33 -8.28
CA VAL A 379 7.84 -8.14 -7.49
C VAL A 379 7.48 -9.62 -7.62
N ASP A 380 8.50 -10.42 -7.95
CA ASP A 380 8.41 -11.87 -7.93
C ASP A 380 9.03 -12.40 -6.64
N LEU A 381 8.29 -13.25 -5.92
CA LEU A 381 8.81 -13.95 -4.76
C LEU A 381 9.71 -15.11 -5.17
N THR A 382 10.77 -15.32 -4.40
CA THR A 382 11.61 -16.53 -4.51
C THR A 382 10.88 -17.72 -3.91
N LEU A 383 10.41 -18.64 -4.75
CA LEU A 383 9.59 -19.81 -4.35
C LEU A 383 10.27 -21.17 -4.66
N PRO A 384 9.84 -22.26 -4.00
CA PRO A 384 10.26 -23.62 -4.35
C PRO A 384 9.63 -24.05 -5.67
N LYS A 385 10.21 -25.07 -6.29
CA LYS A 385 9.67 -25.71 -7.51
C LYS A 385 9.87 -27.21 -7.46
N LEU A 386 8.88 -27.91 -6.93
CA LEU A 386 8.95 -29.34 -6.65
C LEU A 386 8.62 -30.19 -7.88
N ASN A 387 9.20 -31.38 -7.94
CA ASN A 387 8.88 -32.40 -8.92
C ASN A 387 8.84 -33.78 -8.23
N PHE A 388 7.74 -34.50 -8.40
CA PHE A 388 7.62 -35.89 -8.01
C PHE A 388 8.31 -36.74 -9.09
N ASP A 389 9.50 -37.24 -8.78
CA ASP A 389 10.37 -37.91 -9.75
C ASP A 389 9.98 -39.39 -9.96
N SER A 390 9.69 -40.11 -8.87
CA SER A 390 9.26 -41.52 -8.95
C SER A 390 8.60 -42.02 -7.67
N LEU A 391 7.78 -43.08 -7.80
CA LEU A 391 7.21 -43.84 -6.70
C LEU A 391 7.44 -45.34 -6.96
N ILE A 392 8.21 -46.00 -6.09
CA ILE A 392 8.66 -47.39 -6.32
C ILE A 392 8.29 -48.25 -5.11
N ALA A 393 7.45 -49.26 -5.32
CA ALA A 393 7.18 -50.29 -4.32
C ALA A 393 8.37 -51.24 -4.19
N SER A 394 8.63 -51.72 -2.97
CA SER A 394 9.76 -52.63 -2.71
C SER A 394 9.59 -54.02 -3.33
N ASP A 395 8.34 -54.39 -3.64
CA ASP A 395 7.97 -55.68 -4.24
C ASP A 395 6.68 -55.51 -5.08
N ASP A 396 6.37 -56.48 -5.93
CA ASP A 396 5.15 -56.52 -6.77
C ASP A 396 4.06 -57.46 -6.23
N GLU A 397 4.29 -58.12 -5.10
CA GLU A 397 3.34 -58.97 -4.38
C GLU A 397 3.40 -58.68 -2.87
N ASN A 398 2.25 -58.71 -2.17
CA ASN A 398 2.19 -58.63 -0.70
C ASN A 398 0.91 -59.27 -0.13
N ASP A 399 0.92 -59.62 1.16
CA ASP A 399 -0.26 -60.13 1.86
C ASP A 399 -1.20 -58.98 2.28
N VAL A 400 -2.51 -59.22 2.20
CA VAL A 400 -3.55 -58.32 2.77
C VAL A 400 -3.27 -58.06 4.25
N ASP A 401 -3.49 -56.81 4.68
CA ASP A 401 -3.22 -56.27 6.02
C ASP A 401 -1.72 -56.25 6.44
N MET A 402 -0.80 -56.59 5.55
CA MET A 402 0.65 -56.44 5.75
C MET A 402 1.18 -55.13 5.16
N ARG A 403 2.31 -54.64 5.69
CA ARG A 403 2.95 -53.38 5.25
C ARG A 403 4.00 -53.65 4.18
N LEU A 404 3.87 -52.99 3.03
CA LEU A 404 4.83 -52.97 1.93
C LEU A 404 5.62 -51.66 1.94
N GLY A 405 6.95 -51.74 1.78
CA GLY A 405 7.79 -50.54 1.67
C GLY A 405 7.57 -49.84 0.33
N VAL A 406 7.50 -48.52 0.32
CA VAL A 406 7.42 -47.71 -0.90
C VAL A 406 8.37 -46.53 -0.77
N ASP A 407 9.22 -46.32 -1.78
CA ASP A 407 10.13 -45.18 -1.84
C ASP A 407 9.61 -44.14 -2.84
N ALA A 408 9.34 -42.93 -2.35
CA ALA A 408 9.05 -41.76 -3.15
C ALA A 408 10.31 -40.91 -3.33
N THR A 409 10.57 -40.43 -4.55
CA THR A 409 11.65 -39.48 -4.84
C THR A 409 11.05 -38.16 -5.28
N VAL A 410 11.42 -37.07 -4.60
CA VAL A 410 10.98 -35.71 -4.92
C VAL A 410 12.20 -34.81 -5.00
N SER A 411 12.24 -33.94 -6.02
CA SER A 411 13.29 -32.94 -6.20
C SER A 411 12.73 -31.52 -6.10
N ASN A 412 13.56 -30.58 -5.64
CA ASN A 412 13.25 -29.16 -5.61
C ASN A 412 14.19 -28.41 -6.54
N SER A 413 13.69 -28.03 -7.71
CA SER A 413 14.42 -27.24 -8.71
C SER A 413 14.32 -25.73 -8.49
N GLY A 414 13.54 -25.29 -7.50
CA GLY A 414 13.34 -23.88 -7.17
C GLY A 414 14.47 -23.30 -6.32
N ASN A 415 14.31 -22.03 -5.98
CA ASN A 415 15.33 -21.25 -5.27
C ASN A 415 15.02 -21.04 -3.79
N ALA A 416 13.90 -21.57 -3.30
CA ALA A 416 13.54 -21.57 -1.89
C ALA A 416 13.25 -23.00 -1.39
N PRO A 417 13.39 -23.26 -0.07
CA PRO A 417 13.04 -24.54 0.53
C PRO A 417 11.52 -24.76 0.56
N ALA A 418 11.10 -26.00 0.78
CA ALA A 418 9.69 -26.36 0.97
C ALA A 418 9.51 -27.39 2.10
N ASN A 419 8.43 -27.24 2.87
CA ASN A 419 7.93 -28.23 3.81
C ASN A 419 6.59 -28.79 3.31
N PHE A 420 6.62 -29.87 2.55
CA PHE A 420 5.42 -30.36 1.85
C PHE A 420 4.87 -31.65 2.46
N LEU A 421 3.64 -31.99 2.09
CA LEU A 421 2.97 -33.25 2.39
C LEU A 421 2.78 -34.03 1.09
N ILE A 422 2.75 -35.36 1.20
CA ILE A 422 2.38 -36.25 0.11
C ILE A 422 1.06 -36.93 0.48
N ASP A 423 0.07 -36.81 -0.39
CA ASP A 423 -1.22 -37.48 -0.28
C ASP A 423 -1.25 -38.67 -1.24
N CYS A 424 -1.69 -39.84 -0.78
CA CYS A 424 -1.71 -41.05 -1.59
C CYS A 424 -3.09 -41.71 -1.62
N VAL A 425 -3.47 -42.17 -2.81
CA VAL A 425 -4.71 -42.90 -3.06
C VAL A 425 -4.41 -44.23 -3.73
N SER A 426 -5.28 -45.20 -3.52
CA SER A 426 -5.28 -46.47 -4.26
C SER A 426 -6.70 -46.79 -4.67
N ASN A 427 -6.92 -47.00 -5.97
CA ASN A 427 -8.26 -47.16 -6.56
C ASN A 427 -9.24 -46.03 -6.18
N GLY A 428 -8.74 -44.79 -6.12
CA GLY A 428 -9.55 -43.60 -5.87
C GLY A 428 -10.03 -43.44 -4.41
N VAL A 429 -9.47 -44.21 -3.47
CA VAL A 429 -9.68 -44.02 -2.02
C VAL A 429 -8.34 -43.80 -1.33
N ASP A 430 -8.36 -43.08 -0.21
CA ASP A 430 -7.16 -42.84 0.61
C ASP A 430 -6.45 -44.15 0.94
N ALA A 431 -5.15 -44.20 0.63
CA ALA A 431 -4.32 -45.37 0.89
C ALA A 431 -3.78 -45.33 2.33
N ASP A 432 -3.69 -46.50 2.98
CA ASP A 432 -3.02 -46.60 4.28
C ASP A 432 -1.50 -46.61 4.08
N VAL A 433 -0.91 -45.42 4.02
CA VAL A 433 0.55 -45.21 3.90
C VAL A 433 1.25 -44.90 5.24
N GLY A 434 0.52 -45.03 6.36
CA GLY A 434 1.02 -44.72 7.70
C GLY A 434 0.71 -43.28 8.14
N VAL A 435 1.65 -42.67 8.87
CA VAL A 435 1.49 -41.30 9.41
C VAL A 435 1.91 -40.27 8.37
N THR A 436 1.00 -39.39 7.97
CA THR A 436 1.32 -38.23 7.14
C THR A 436 2.17 -37.24 7.94
N VAL A 437 3.38 -36.96 7.45
CA VAL A 437 4.35 -36.04 8.08
C VAL A 437 4.90 -35.07 7.06
N TYR A 438 5.31 -33.89 7.51
CA TYR A 438 5.95 -32.91 6.64
C TYR A 438 7.35 -33.35 6.23
N HIS A 439 7.68 -33.12 4.96
CA HIS A 439 9.00 -33.34 4.40
C HIS A 439 9.64 -32.01 4.03
N SER A 440 10.75 -31.70 4.68
CA SER A 440 11.58 -30.54 4.34
C SER A 440 12.56 -30.88 3.22
N ILE A 441 12.66 -30.03 2.20
CA ILE A 441 13.63 -30.15 1.10
C ILE A 441 14.22 -28.78 0.80
N ASP A 442 15.55 -28.70 0.76
CA ASP A 442 16.25 -27.46 0.44
C ASP A 442 16.20 -27.15 -1.07
N ALA A 443 16.52 -25.92 -1.44
CA ALA A 443 16.64 -25.53 -2.85
C ALA A 443 17.73 -26.33 -3.56
N GLY A 444 17.42 -26.89 -4.74
CA GLY A 444 18.34 -27.72 -5.52
C GLY A 444 18.53 -29.17 -5.02
N GLU A 445 17.83 -29.59 -3.96
CA GLU A 445 17.97 -30.92 -3.38
C GLU A 445 17.06 -31.96 -4.07
N THR A 446 17.42 -33.24 -3.96
CA THR A 446 16.55 -34.39 -4.24
C THR A 446 16.48 -35.28 -3.01
N LYS A 447 15.27 -35.64 -2.60
CA LYS A 447 15.00 -36.37 -1.36
C LYS A 447 14.27 -37.68 -1.64
N ASN A 448 14.74 -38.75 -0.99
CA ASN A 448 14.04 -40.04 -0.94
C ASN A 448 13.23 -40.14 0.35
N ILE A 449 11.97 -40.51 0.23
CA ILE A 449 10.99 -40.59 1.31
C ILE A 449 10.48 -42.03 1.37
N ALA A 450 10.84 -42.72 2.45
CA ALA A 450 10.37 -44.08 2.70
C ALA A 450 8.98 -44.05 3.36
N MET A 451 8.05 -44.81 2.80
CA MET A 451 6.66 -44.94 3.21
C MET A 451 6.29 -46.42 3.39
N ASN A 452 5.16 -46.70 4.04
CA ASN A 452 4.66 -48.07 4.21
C ASN A 452 3.20 -48.18 3.81
N TRP A 453 2.92 -48.84 2.69
CA TRP A 453 1.58 -49.04 2.16
C TRP A 453 0.98 -50.37 2.66
N ALA A 454 -0.26 -50.34 3.14
CA ALA A 454 -1.07 -51.53 3.43
C ALA A 454 -2.41 -51.49 2.68
N SER A 455 -2.92 -52.65 2.30
CA SER A 455 -4.26 -52.82 1.73
C SER A 455 -5.04 -53.87 2.52
N ALA A 456 -6.30 -53.55 2.84
CA ALA A 456 -7.27 -54.49 3.39
C ALA A 456 -8.07 -55.23 2.31
N LYS A 457 -7.71 -55.05 1.03
CA LYS A 457 -8.41 -55.62 -0.13
C LYS A 457 -7.44 -56.43 -0.97
N GLU A 458 -7.89 -57.60 -1.38
CA GLU A 458 -7.22 -58.46 -2.36
C GLU A 458 -7.30 -57.86 -3.78
N GLY A 459 -6.31 -58.20 -4.62
CA GLY A 459 -6.27 -57.87 -6.04
C GLY A 459 -5.06 -57.03 -6.47
N GLU A 460 -5.01 -56.72 -7.77
CA GLU A 460 -4.01 -55.87 -8.39
C GLU A 460 -4.32 -54.39 -8.10
N LEU A 461 -3.46 -53.74 -7.33
CA LEU A 461 -3.61 -52.35 -6.91
C LEU A 461 -2.39 -51.51 -7.32
N THR A 462 -2.63 -50.25 -7.63
CA THR A 462 -1.59 -49.24 -7.82
C THR A 462 -1.73 -48.18 -6.72
N LEU A 463 -0.59 -47.66 -6.26
CA LEU A 463 -0.52 -46.51 -5.37
C LEU A 463 -0.22 -45.27 -6.23
N GLU A 464 -1.08 -44.27 -6.14
CA GLU A 464 -0.87 -42.96 -6.77
C GLU A 464 -0.65 -41.95 -5.65
N CYS A 465 0.44 -41.20 -5.70
CA CYS A 465 0.76 -40.18 -4.71
C CYS A 465 0.93 -38.83 -5.37
N ALA A 466 0.52 -37.77 -4.68
CA ALA A 466 0.57 -36.39 -5.12
C ALA A 466 1.20 -35.49 -4.05
N ILE A 467 1.98 -34.49 -4.48
CA ILE A 467 2.42 -33.40 -3.62
C ILE A 467 1.21 -32.50 -3.33
N PHE A 468 0.88 -32.31 -2.06
CA PHE A 468 -0.16 -31.36 -1.66
C PHE A 468 0.29 -29.92 -1.90
N VAL A 469 -0.39 -29.18 -2.78
CA VAL A 469 -0.11 -27.77 -3.08
C VAL A 469 -1.17 -26.87 -2.41
N PRO A 470 -0.77 -26.02 -1.44
CA PRO A 470 -1.67 -25.05 -0.82
C PRO A 470 -2.25 -24.05 -1.83
N TYR A 471 -3.50 -23.63 -1.60
CA TYR A 471 -4.17 -22.60 -2.43
C TYR A 471 -3.44 -21.25 -2.46
N HIS A 472 -2.60 -20.95 -1.46
CA HIS A 472 -1.76 -19.75 -1.43
C HIS A 472 -0.77 -19.67 -2.60
N PHE A 473 -0.50 -20.77 -3.29
CA PHE A 473 0.31 -20.79 -4.51
C PHE A 473 -0.52 -20.67 -5.80
N GLU A 474 -1.83 -20.40 -5.72
CA GLU A 474 -2.62 -20.12 -6.91
C GLU A 474 -1.98 -18.97 -7.72
N GLY A 475 -1.81 -19.18 -9.03
CA GLY A 475 -1.07 -18.26 -9.91
C GLY A 475 0.45 -18.46 -9.93
N HIS A 476 1.02 -19.31 -9.06
CA HIS A 476 2.43 -19.69 -9.05
C HIS A 476 2.66 -21.10 -9.57
N GLU A 477 3.70 -21.29 -10.38
CA GLU A 477 4.14 -22.61 -10.83
C GLU A 477 5.17 -23.20 -9.86
N VAL A 478 4.69 -23.75 -8.74
CA VAL A 478 5.53 -24.34 -7.68
C VAL A 478 5.71 -25.86 -7.79
N VAL A 479 5.07 -26.50 -8.78
CA VAL A 479 5.19 -27.93 -9.07
C VAL A 479 5.23 -28.17 -10.58
N ASN A 480 6.15 -29.01 -11.05
CA ASN A 480 6.20 -29.48 -12.45
C ASN A 480 5.34 -30.74 -12.66
N SER A 481 5.83 -31.89 -12.19
CA SER A 481 5.06 -33.13 -12.07
C SER A 481 4.67 -33.31 -10.62
N GLY A 482 3.38 -33.15 -10.30
CA GLY A 482 2.89 -33.23 -8.93
C GLY A 482 2.55 -34.63 -8.46
N THR A 483 2.49 -35.60 -9.37
CA THR A 483 1.97 -36.95 -9.13
C THR A 483 2.96 -38.00 -9.61
N ALA A 484 2.98 -39.14 -8.92
CA ALA A 484 3.69 -40.35 -9.36
C ALA A 484 2.87 -41.59 -9.00
N GLU A 485 2.98 -42.62 -9.83
CA GLU A 485 2.31 -43.91 -9.64
C GLU A 485 3.33 -45.02 -9.42
N SER A 486 3.00 -45.98 -8.57
CA SER A 486 3.76 -47.20 -8.40
C SER A 486 3.55 -48.16 -9.58
N GLY A 487 4.36 -49.22 -9.64
CA GLY A 487 3.97 -50.43 -10.36
C GLY A 487 2.70 -51.06 -9.77
N ILE A 488 2.12 -52.02 -10.48
CA ILE A 488 1.03 -52.85 -9.96
C ILE A 488 1.58 -53.74 -8.85
N VAL A 489 0.89 -53.81 -7.72
CA VAL A 489 1.15 -54.72 -6.61
C VAL A 489 -0.04 -55.66 -6.44
N THR A 490 0.22 -56.96 -6.41
CA THR A 490 -0.79 -58.00 -6.20
C THR A 490 -0.94 -58.27 -4.71
N TRP A 491 -2.14 -58.01 -4.17
CA TRP A 491 -2.48 -58.27 -2.77
C TRP A 491 -3.21 -59.59 -2.61
N GLU A 492 -2.63 -60.54 -1.88
CA GLU A 492 -3.20 -61.87 -1.68
C GLU A 492 -3.62 -62.10 -0.22
N ILE A 493 -4.66 -62.90 0.00
CA ILE A 493 -5.00 -63.34 1.36
C ILE A 493 -4.02 -64.45 1.72
N SER A 494 -3.17 -64.19 2.72
CA SER A 494 -2.24 -65.18 3.24
C SER A 494 -2.95 -66.50 3.54
N GLU A 495 -2.58 -67.57 2.82
CA GLU A 495 -3.08 -68.93 3.11
C GLU A 495 -2.49 -69.49 4.42
N SER A 496 -1.61 -68.75 5.12
CA SER A 496 -1.08 -69.13 6.43
C SER A 496 -2.11 -68.92 7.55
N SER A 497 -3.29 -69.52 7.41
CA SER A 497 -3.81 -70.19 8.59
C SER A 497 -2.82 -71.32 8.89
N GLU A 498 -2.03 -71.18 9.96
CA GLU A 498 -1.48 -72.37 10.60
C GLU A 498 -2.66 -73.33 10.72
N ASN A 499 -2.60 -74.45 9.99
CA ASN A 499 -3.70 -75.39 9.90
C ASN A 499 -3.84 -76.08 11.27
N LEU A 500 -4.48 -75.38 12.20
CA LEU A 500 -4.75 -75.79 13.58
C LEU A 500 -5.62 -77.05 13.61
N VAL A 501 -6.19 -77.47 12.47
CA VAL A 501 -6.88 -78.77 12.34
C VAL A 501 -5.96 -79.92 12.70
N VAL A 502 -4.66 -79.89 12.34
CA VAL A 502 -3.74 -81.00 12.65
C VAL A 502 -3.37 -81.04 14.15
N PRO A 503 -2.93 -79.95 14.80
CA PRO A 503 -2.73 -79.90 16.25
C PRO A 503 -4.00 -80.19 17.06
N ILE A 504 -5.16 -79.65 16.66
CA ILE A 504 -6.44 -79.88 17.36
C ILE A 504 -6.90 -81.34 17.20
N ALA A 505 -6.76 -81.93 16.01
CA ALA A 505 -7.11 -83.34 15.81
C ALA A 505 -6.19 -84.27 16.63
N ILE A 506 -4.88 -83.99 16.68
CA ILE A 506 -3.94 -84.72 17.55
C ILE A 506 -4.32 -84.53 19.03
N GLY A 507 -4.65 -83.31 19.45
CA GLY A 507 -5.09 -82.99 20.80
C GLY A 507 -6.36 -83.75 21.20
N ILE A 508 -7.37 -83.82 20.32
CA ILE A 508 -8.61 -84.57 20.55
C ILE A 508 -8.33 -86.07 20.64
N VAL A 509 -7.52 -86.63 19.73
CA VAL A 509 -7.17 -88.07 19.76
C VAL A 509 -6.42 -88.42 21.04
N LEU A 510 -5.46 -87.61 21.47
CA LEU A 510 -4.73 -87.82 22.72
C LEU A 510 -5.63 -87.65 23.95
N ALA A 511 -6.56 -86.69 23.96
CA ALA A 511 -7.53 -86.51 25.03
C ALA A 511 -8.51 -87.70 25.14
N VAL A 512 -8.99 -88.23 24.00
CA VAL A 512 -9.85 -89.42 23.97
C VAL A 512 -9.07 -90.66 24.43
N MET A 513 -7.82 -90.84 24.00
CA MET A 513 -6.98 -91.96 24.47
C MET A 513 -6.65 -91.85 25.97
N ALA A 514 -6.37 -90.66 26.48
CA ALA A 514 -6.15 -90.42 27.90
C ALA A 514 -7.43 -90.67 28.72
N TYR A 515 -8.59 -90.26 28.21
CA TYR A 515 -9.89 -90.50 28.85
C TYR A 515 -10.24 -91.99 28.87
N VAL A 516 -10.09 -92.71 27.76
CA VAL A 516 -10.30 -94.16 27.69
C VAL A 516 -9.30 -94.90 28.59
N GLY A 517 -8.03 -94.49 28.60
CA GLY A 517 -7.01 -95.02 29.51
C GLY A 517 -7.35 -94.80 30.99
N PHE A 518 -7.86 -93.62 31.34
CA PHE A 518 -8.30 -93.28 32.68
C PHE A 518 -9.56 -94.08 33.11
N VAL A 519 -10.53 -94.28 32.22
CA VAL A 519 -11.72 -95.11 32.49
C VAL A 519 -11.35 -96.58 32.69
N VAL A 520 -10.45 -97.14 31.87
CA VAL A 520 -9.96 -98.53 32.04
C VAL A 520 -9.14 -98.69 33.32
N TYR A 521 -8.30 -97.71 33.67
CA TYR A 521 -7.53 -97.71 34.91
C TYR A 521 -8.42 -97.64 36.16
N THR A 522 -9.45 -96.79 36.15
CA THR A 522 -10.39 -96.66 37.28
C THR A 522 -11.30 -97.87 37.45
N GLN A 523 -11.66 -98.58 36.36
CA GLN A 523 -12.37 -99.87 36.46
C GLN A 523 -11.50 -100.99 37.05
N LYS A 524 -10.21 -101.08 36.66
CA LYS A 524 -9.27 -102.05 37.27
C LYS A 524 -9.00 -101.76 38.76
N LYS A 525 -9.03 -100.49 39.18
CA LYS A 525 -8.83 -100.11 40.59
C LYS A 525 -10.08 -100.39 41.45
N LYS A 526 -11.29 -100.31 40.89
CA LYS A 526 -12.54 -100.71 41.57
C LYS A 526 -12.71 -102.23 41.72
N SER A 527 -12.12 -103.05 40.84
CA SER A 527 -12.16 -104.52 41.00
C SER A 527 -11.10 -105.06 41.98
N HIS A 528 -10.02 -104.31 42.25
CA HIS A 528 -8.96 -104.71 43.20
C HIS A 528 -9.19 -104.21 44.63
N ALA A 529 -9.90 -103.10 44.84
CA ALA A 529 -10.20 -102.56 46.17
C ALA A 529 -11.33 -103.30 46.89
N ALA A 530 -12.27 -103.91 46.18
CA ALA A 530 -13.37 -104.70 46.76
C ALA A 530 -12.96 -106.12 47.21
N ALA A 531 -11.75 -106.59 46.88
CA ALA A 531 -11.29 -107.95 47.17
C ALA A 531 -10.28 -108.05 48.34
N ILE A 532 -9.90 -106.92 48.96
CA ILE A 532 -8.84 -106.89 50.00
C ILE A 532 -9.40 -106.54 51.40
N GLU A 533 -10.57 -105.92 51.52
CA GLU A 533 -11.14 -105.54 52.83
C GLU A 533 -11.80 -106.71 53.60
N GLU A 534 -12.06 -107.86 52.96
CA GLU A 534 -12.64 -109.04 53.64
C GLU A 534 -11.58 -109.95 54.31
N LYS A 535 -10.28 -109.69 54.15
CA LYS A 535 -9.20 -110.60 54.62
C LYS A 535 -8.27 -110.07 55.71
N VAL A 536 -8.41 -108.84 56.21
CA VAL A 536 -7.42 -108.23 57.14
C VAL A 536 -7.96 -107.96 58.55
N SER A 537 -9.25 -108.19 58.85
CA SER A 537 -9.75 -108.12 60.25
C SER A 537 -9.43 -109.37 61.10
N ARG A 538 -8.59 -110.29 60.59
CA ARG A 538 -8.11 -111.45 61.33
C ARG A 538 -6.58 -111.47 61.27
N ASN A 539 -5.97 -111.30 62.43
CA ASN A 539 -4.57 -111.50 62.79
C ASN A 539 -3.68 -110.26 62.66
N PHE A 540 -3.39 -109.64 63.80
CA PHE A 540 -2.11 -109.75 64.56
C PHE A 540 -1.07 -108.81 63.92
N ASP A 541 -0.19 -108.12 64.61
CA ASP A 541 0.13 -107.86 66.01
C ASP A 541 1.47 -107.11 65.89
N ASP A 542 1.73 -106.24 66.85
CA ASP A 542 3.05 -105.70 67.18
C ASP A 542 3.89 -104.98 66.11
N SER A 543 4.20 -103.72 66.45
CA SER A 543 5.55 -103.18 66.61
C SER A 543 6.49 -103.23 65.38
N GLU A 544 7.29 -102.24 65.04
CA GLU A 544 7.86 -101.12 65.77
C GLU A 544 8.79 -100.43 64.75
N VAL A 545 9.12 -99.17 65.02
CA VAL A 545 10.33 -98.46 64.55
C VAL A 545 10.48 -98.34 63.02
N GLY A 546 10.41 -97.15 62.44
CA GLY A 546 11.10 -95.96 62.87
C GLY A 546 12.00 -95.51 61.72
N THR A 547 11.80 -94.25 61.36
CA THR A 547 12.66 -93.34 60.63
C THR A 547 14.13 -93.46 61.03
N ILE A 548 15.06 -92.99 60.18
CA ILE A 548 15.91 -91.78 60.34
C ILE A 548 17.09 -92.09 59.38
N GLU A 549 17.66 -91.21 58.56
CA GLU A 549 18.02 -89.79 58.69
C GLU A 549 18.16 -89.16 57.30
#